data_AF-A0A7Y9SJ53-F1
#
_entry.id   AF-A0A7Y9SJ53-F1
#
_cell.length_a   1.000
_cell.length_b   1.000
_cell.length_c   1.000
_cell.angle_alpha   90.00
_cell.angle_beta   90.00
_cell.angle_gamma   90.00
#
_symmetry.space_group_name_H-M   'P 1'
#
loop_
_entity.id
_entity.type
_entity.pdbx_description
1 polymer ?
#
loop_
_entity_poly.entity_id
_entity_poly.type
_entity_poly.pdbx_seq_one_letter_code
_entity_poly.pdbx_strand_id
1 'polypeptide(L)'
;MVSRAVEAFTGWGRAKTPQSDHEAVAALAAAHDVDPAWLIERVTEAIASSESLDTSSIDPSGSDAGPRYKEMLRLGRPDLGPGAVDALASRWFYRRVWLGSDTPVVAEPNLSRYFTLFGLRGRTRVPQALFRRRVIDGVVTDEVLRDLDQWAPDLKGKVANAVDRPTESDLEEISAARAEEFMRMVANRTYDAFTAE
;
A
#
# COMPACT_ATOMS: atom_id res chain seq x y z
N MET A 1 -6.95 13.13 15.87
CA MET A 1 -5.63 12.49 15.63
C MET A 1 -5.58 11.82 14.27
N VAL A 2 -6.53 10.92 13.97
CA VAL A 2 -6.61 10.17 12.69
C VAL A 2 -6.49 11.07 11.45
N SER A 3 -7.19 12.22 11.39
CA SER A 3 -7.08 13.15 10.25
C SER A 3 -5.63 13.59 9.96
N ARG A 4 -4.88 13.97 11.01
CA ARG A 4 -3.47 14.37 10.86
C ARG A 4 -2.58 13.19 10.44
N ALA A 5 -2.92 11.98 10.87
CA ALA A 5 -2.21 10.78 10.47
C ALA A 5 -2.47 10.40 9.00
N VAL A 6 -3.70 10.59 8.49
CA VAL A 6 -4.03 10.44 7.07
C VAL A 6 -3.24 11.45 6.23
N GLU A 7 -3.21 12.71 6.65
CA GLU A 7 -2.40 13.75 5.99
C GLU A 7 -0.90 13.42 6.00
N ALA A 8 -0.37 12.95 7.15
CA ALA A 8 1.02 12.52 7.27
C ALA A 8 1.33 11.35 6.33
N PHE A 9 0.52 10.29 6.37
CA PHE A 9 0.67 9.09 5.54
C PHE A 9 0.69 9.40 4.05
N THR A 10 -0.27 10.22 3.61
CA THR A 10 -0.40 10.59 2.19
C THR A 10 0.63 11.62 1.75
N GLY A 11 1.40 12.20 2.67
CA GLY A 11 2.31 13.31 2.36
C GLY A 11 1.56 14.60 1.99
N TRP A 12 0.28 14.72 2.37
CA TRP A 12 -0.56 15.88 2.03
C TRP A 12 0.08 17.19 2.52
N GLY A 13 0.15 18.18 1.62
CA GLY A 13 0.82 19.46 1.87
C GLY A 13 2.36 19.41 1.91
N ARG A 14 2.99 18.23 1.86
CA ARG A 14 4.45 18.03 1.91
C ARG A 14 5.02 17.48 0.60
N ALA A 15 4.26 16.66 -0.11
CA ALA A 15 4.66 15.99 -1.34
C ALA A 15 3.79 16.42 -2.53
N LYS A 16 4.38 16.40 -3.74
CA LYS A 16 3.66 16.69 -4.99
C LYS A 16 2.72 15.57 -5.42
N THR A 17 2.93 14.36 -4.88
CA THR A 17 2.17 13.16 -5.20
C THR A 17 1.84 12.42 -3.91
N PRO A 18 0.66 11.80 -3.81
CA PRO A 18 0.28 10.99 -2.65
C PRO A 18 1.31 9.89 -2.35
N GLN A 19 1.62 9.71 -1.07
CA GLN A 19 2.59 8.74 -0.55
C GLN A 19 1.91 7.65 0.30
N SER A 20 2.72 6.70 0.77
CA SER A 20 2.37 5.71 1.81
C SER A 20 3.40 5.77 2.94
N ASP A 21 3.54 6.95 3.55
CA ASP A 21 4.60 7.31 4.50
C ASP A 21 4.26 6.84 5.93
N HIS A 22 4.50 5.55 6.18
CA HIS A 22 4.33 4.95 7.51
C HIS A 22 5.27 5.54 8.57
N GLU A 23 6.47 5.99 8.17
CA GLU A 23 7.44 6.62 9.08
C GLU A 23 6.90 7.96 9.61
N ALA A 24 6.25 8.77 8.78
CA ALA A 24 5.61 10.00 9.23
C ALA A 24 4.43 9.75 10.18
N VAL A 25 3.68 8.66 9.99
CA VAL A 25 2.62 8.26 10.94
C VAL A 25 3.23 7.85 12.28
N ALA A 26 4.30 7.05 12.27
CA ALA A 26 5.00 6.63 13.48
C ALA A 26 5.63 7.83 14.23
N ALA A 27 6.24 8.76 13.50
CA ALA A 27 6.80 9.99 14.08
C ALA A 27 5.70 10.87 14.70
N LEU A 28 4.55 10.98 14.04
CA LEU A 28 3.38 11.70 14.58
C LEU A 28 2.84 11.03 15.84
N ALA A 29 2.75 9.70 15.85
CA ALA A 29 2.31 8.92 17.00
C ALA A 29 3.22 9.16 18.20
N ALA A 30 4.54 9.07 18.01
CA ALA A 30 5.54 9.33 19.04
C ALA A 30 5.47 10.77 19.59
N ALA A 31 5.29 11.76 18.71
CA ALA A 31 5.20 13.18 19.11
C ALA A 31 3.95 13.50 19.96
N HIS A 32 2.94 12.63 19.92
CA HIS A 32 1.66 12.84 20.59
C HIS A 32 1.35 11.77 21.65
N ASP A 33 2.31 10.90 21.98
CA ASP A 33 2.15 9.80 22.94
C ASP A 33 0.96 8.89 22.61
N VAL A 34 0.83 8.53 21.33
CA VAL A 34 -0.19 7.62 20.80
C VAL A 34 0.47 6.32 20.36
N ASP A 35 -0.20 5.19 20.56
CA ASP A 35 0.26 3.90 20.04
C ASP A 35 0.37 3.96 18.49
N PRO A 36 1.58 3.79 17.92
CA PRO A 36 1.77 3.83 16.47
C PRO A 36 1.02 2.71 15.74
N ALA A 37 0.85 1.53 16.34
CA ALA A 37 0.16 0.42 15.70
C ALA A 37 -1.33 0.74 15.53
N TRP A 38 -1.97 1.21 16.61
CA TRP A 38 -3.35 1.70 16.57
C TRP A 38 -3.53 2.84 15.55
N LEU A 39 -2.61 3.80 15.50
CA LEU A 39 -2.75 4.94 14.59
C LEU A 39 -2.62 4.52 13.12
N ILE A 40 -1.70 3.60 12.81
CA ILE A 40 -1.57 3.01 11.48
C ILE A 40 -2.85 2.28 11.10
N GLU A 41 -3.42 1.47 11.99
CA GLU A 41 -4.67 0.75 11.76
C GLU A 41 -5.82 1.70 11.39
N ARG A 42 -6.01 2.80 12.13
CA ARG A 42 -7.04 3.80 11.85
C ARG A 42 -6.83 4.53 10.52
N VAL A 43 -5.57 4.77 10.13
CA VAL A 43 -5.23 5.34 8.81
C VAL A 43 -5.59 4.35 7.71
N THR A 44 -5.23 3.08 7.87
CA THR A 44 -5.54 2.03 6.89
C THR A 44 -7.05 1.87 6.71
N GLU A 45 -7.83 1.90 7.79
CA GLU A 45 -9.30 1.90 7.72
C GLU A 45 -9.87 3.12 6.97
N ALA A 46 -9.28 4.31 7.16
CA ALA A 46 -9.67 5.52 6.42
C ALA A 46 -9.41 5.40 4.92
N ILE A 47 -8.27 4.82 4.55
CA ILE A 47 -7.94 4.55 3.15
C ILE A 47 -8.89 3.50 2.57
N ALA A 48 -9.08 2.38 3.26
CA ALA A 48 -9.97 1.30 2.82
C ALA A 48 -11.41 1.80 2.63
N SER A 49 -11.94 2.54 3.61
CA SER A 49 -13.28 3.15 3.53
C SER A 49 -13.41 4.09 2.33
N SER A 50 -12.35 4.85 2.03
CA SER A 50 -12.29 5.75 0.88
C SER A 50 -12.27 4.97 -0.43
N GLU A 51 -11.48 3.91 -0.53
CA GLU A 51 -11.32 3.11 -1.75
C GLU A 51 -12.52 2.22 -2.03
N SER A 52 -13.32 1.88 -1.02
CA SER A 52 -14.55 1.11 -1.15
C SER A 52 -15.78 1.94 -1.54
N LEU A 53 -15.65 3.27 -1.70
CA LEU A 53 -16.76 4.10 -2.14
C LEU A 53 -17.21 3.71 -3.56
N ASP A 54 -18.52 3.51 -3.73
CA ASP A 54 -19.12 3.30 -5.05
C ASP A 54 -19.02 4.58 -5.87
N THR A 55 -18.04 4.61 -6.75
CA THR A 55 -17.72 5.75 -7.61
C THR A 55 -18.18 5.55 -9.04
N SER A 56 -19.05 4.55 -9.30
CA SER A 56 -19.59 4.26 -10.64
C SER A 56 -20.35 5.43 -11.26
N SER A 57 -20.90 6.31 -10.42
CA SER A 57 -21.62 7.52 -10.84
C SER A 57 -20.73 8.75 -11.06
N ILE A 58 -19.43 8.65 -10.78
CA ILE A 58 -18.46 9.75 -10.92
C ILE A 58 -17.66 9.54 -12.20
N ASP A 59 -17.76 10.47 -13.14
CA ASP A 59 -16.80 10.60 -14.24
C ASP A 59 -15.52 11.25 -13.69
N PRO A 60 -14.37 10.55 -13.61
CA PRO A 60 -13.13 11.10 -13.06
C PRO A 60 -12.57 12.28 -13.86
N SER A 61 -12.97 12.42 -15.12
CA SER A 61 -12.58 13.54 -15.99
C SER A 61 -13.50 14.76 -15.87
N GLY A 62 -14.64 14.59 -15.20
CA GLY A 62 -15.61 15.64 -14.94
C GLY A 62 -15.11 16.71 -13.96
N SER A 63 -15.48 17.96 -14.19
CA SER A 63 -15.10 19.09 -13.33
C SER A 63 -15.72 19.03 -11.92
N ASP A 64 -16.77 18.25 -11.74
CA ASP A 64 -17.49 18.02 -10.48
C ASP A 64 -17.04 16.75 -9.74
N ALA A 65 -16.16 15.94 -10.34
CA ALA A 65 -15.70 14.69 -9.78
C ALA A 65 -15.07 14.87 -8.39
N GLY A 66 -14.21 15.88 -8.26
CA GLY A 66 -13.53 16.22 -7.01
C GLY A 66 -14.51 16.56 -5.88
N PRO A 67 -15.37 17.57 -6.08
CA PRO A 67 -16.44 17.90 -5.13
C PRO A 67 -17.33 16.71 -4.75
N ARG A 68 -17.79 15.92 -5.73
CA ARG A 68 -18.67 14.76 -5.47
C ARG A 68 -18.00 13.68 -4.64
N TYR A 69 -16.77 13.32 -4.99
CA TYR A 69 -16.01 12.31 -4.24
C TYR A 69 -15.74 12.76 -2.80
N LYS A 70 -15.35 14.03 -2.60
CA LYS A 70 -15.16 14.60 -1.26
C LYS A 70 -16.44 14.60 -0.44
N GLU A 71 -17.59 14.84 -1.07
CA GLU A 71 -18.88 14.79 -0.37
C GLU A 71 -19.23 13.37 0.07
N MET A 72 -19.05 12.38 -0.80
CA MET A 72 -19.21 10.97 -0.43
C MET A 72 -18.30 10.57 0.73
N LEU A 73 -17.05 11.03 0.73
CA LEU A 73 -16.12 10.80 1.83
C LEU A 73 -16.60 11.42 3.15
N ARG A 74 -17.10 12.66 3.13
CA ARG A 74 -17.61 13.31 4.35
C ARG A 74 -18.82 12.59 4.92
N LEU A 75 -19.70 12.09 4.06
CA LEU A 75 -20.87 11.31 4.48
C LEU A 75 -20.47 9.95 5.05
N GLY A 76 -19.51 9.26 4.45
CA GLY A 76 -19.04 7.95 4.91
C GLY A 76 -18.08 8.00 6.11
N ARG A 77 -17.39 9.13 6.31
CA ARG A 77 -16.37 9.33 7.35
C ARG A 77 -16.51 10.71 8.01
N PRO A 78 -17.60 10.94 8.76
CA PRO A 78 -17.83 12.22 9.45
C PRO A 78 -16.80 12.51 10.55
N ASP A 79 -16.01 11.52 10.94
CA ASP A 79 -14.90 11.64 11.88
C ASP A 79 -13.65 12.31 11.26
N LEU A 80 -13.55 12.37 9.94
CA LEU A 80 -12.41 12.94 9.24
C LEU A 80 -12.54 14.46 9.06
N GLY A 81 -11.41 15.14 9.27
CA GLY A 81 -11.30 16.57 9.05
C GLY A 81 -11.14 16.93 7.56
N PRO A 82 -11.31 18.21 7.19
CA PRO A 82 -11.22 18.66 5.80
C PRO A 82 -9.89 18.29 5.11
N GLY A 83 -8.76 18.43 5.80
CA GLY A 83 -7.44 18.10 5.25
C GLY A 83 -7.29 16.62 4.91
N ALA A 84 -7.79 15.72 5.76
CA ALA A 84 -7.79 14.28 5.49
C ALA A 84 -8.71 13.91 4.33
N VAL A 85 -9.87 14.57 4.20
CA VAL A 85 -10.77 14.38 3.05
C VAL A 85 -10.08 14.81 1.76
N ASP A 86 -9.40 15.96 1.77
CA ASP A 86 -8.65 16.44 0.61
C ASP A 86 -7.47 15.52 0.25
N ALA A 87 -6.77 15.01 1.25
CA ALA A 87 -5.68 14.05 1.09
C ALA A 87 -6.15 12.73 0.44
N LEU A 88 -7.25 12.15 0.94
CA LEU A 88 -7.82 10.91 0.40
C LEU A 88 -8.38 11.13 -1.01
N ALA A 89 -9.03 12.26 -1.26
CA ALA A 89 -9.47 12.65 -2.60
C ALA A 89 -8.29 12.76 -3.56
N SER A 90 -7.23 13.48 -3.19
CA SER A 90 -6.03 13.59 -4.02
C SER A 90 -5.41 12.23 -4.34
N ARG A 91 -5.35 11.33 -3.35
CA ARG A 91 -4.88 9.96 -3.54
C ARG A 91 -5.73 9.18 -4.54
N TRP A 92 -7.04 9.23 -4.42
CA TRP A 92 -7.95 8.56 -5.36
C TRP A 92 -7.79 9.09 -6.79
N PHE A 93 -7.76 10.42 -6.97
CA PHE A 93 -7.58 11.04 -8.29
C PHE A 93 -6.24 10.67 -8.92
N TYR A 94 -5.16 10.68 -8.14
CA TYR A 94 -3.85 10.29 -8.64
C TYR A 94 -3.84 8.84 -9.15
N ARG A 95 -4.44 7.90 -8.40
CA ARG A 95 -4.50 6.50 -8.84
C ARG A 95 -5.36 6.29 -10.08
N ARG A 96 -6.55 6.91 -10.15
CA ARG A 96 -7.46 6.72 -11.29
C ARG A 96 -7.07 7.50 -12.53
N VAL A 97 -6.81 8.80 -12.39
CA VAL A 97 -6.60 9.70 -13.54
C VAL A 97 -5.15 9.66 -14.03
N TRP A 98 -4.18 9.60 -13.11
CA TRP A 98 -2.76 9.67 -13.48
C TRP A 98 -2.14 8.30 -13.71
N LEU A 99 -2.48 7.29 -12.91
CA LEU A 99 -1.92 5.95 -13.05
C LEU A 99 -2.79 4.99 -13.87
N GLY A 100 -4.00 5.42 -14.29
CA GLY A 100 -4.95 4.56 -15.02
C GLY A 100 -5.38 3.31 -14.25
N SER A 101 -5.24 3.33 -12.92
CA SER A 101 -5.62 2.21 -12.07
C SER A 101 -7.11 2.26 -11.77
N ASP A 102 -7.90 1.61 -12.62
CA ASP A 102 -9.35 1.42 -12.39
C ASP A 102 -9.66 0.33 -11.39
N THR A 103 -8.67 -0.48 -11.00
CA THR A 103 -8.88 -1.53 -10.01
C THR A 103 -9.19 -0.88 -8.67
N PRO A 104 -10.45 -0.95 -8.18
CA PRO A 104 -10.66 -0.65 -6.77
C PRO A 104 -9.77 -1.63 -5.99
N VAL A 105 -9.31 -1.25 -4.80
CA VAL A 105 -8.71 -2.24 -3.88
C VAL A 105 -9.85 -3.10 -3.33
N VAL A 106 -10.66 -3.69 -4.21
CA VAL A 106 -11.45 -4.85 -3.89
C VAL A 106 -10.43 -5.96 -3.88
N ALA A 107 -9.95 -6.23 -2.67
CA ALA A 107 -9.53 -7.57 -2.32
C ALA A 107 -10.51 -8.55 -2.97
N GLU A 108 -10.05 -9.37 -3.91
CA GLU A 108 -10.53 -10.72 -3.80
C GLU A 108 -10.09 -11.19 -2.40
N PRO A 109 -11.04 -11.44 -1.49
CA PRO A 109 -10.67 -11.85 -0.15
C PRO A 109 -9.81 -13.11 -0.31
N ASN A 110 -8.55 -13.00 0.09
CA ASN A 110 -7.51 -14.04 0.09
C ASN A 110 -6.54 -14.15 -1.10
N LEU A 111 -6.53 -13.29 -2.12
CA LEU A 111 -5.42 -13.28 -3.08
C LEU A 111 -4.27 -12.38 -2.61
N SER A 112 -3.24 -13.01 -2.06
CA SER A 112 -1.97 -12.33 -1.77
C SER A 112 -1.26 -12.04 -3.08
N ARG A 113 -0.83 -10.79 -3.29
CA ARG A 113 0.11 -10.44 -4.36
C ARG A 113 1.52 -10.56 -3.83
N TYR A 114 2.42 -11.16 -4.60
CA TYR A 114 3.79 -11.41 -4.19
C TYR A 114 4.76 -10.64 -5.05
N PHE A 115 5.77 -10.08 -4.42
CA PHE A 115 6.83 -9.35 -5.09
C PHE A 115 8.17 -9.82 -4.57
N THR A 116 9.22 -9.71 -5.35
CA THR A 116 10.55 -10.08 -4.90
C THR A 116 11.55 -8.99 -5.24
N LEU A 117 12.49 -8.78 -4.34
CA LEU A 117 13.71 -8.04 -4.62
C LEU A 117 14.73 -9.04 -5.16
N PHE A 118 15.24 -8.79 -6.36
CA PHE A 118 16.33 -9.58 -6.91
C PHE A 118 17.68 -8.91 -6.66
N GLY A 119 18.68 -9.73 -6.37
CA GLY A 119 20.07 -9.34 -6.41
C GLY A 119 20.87 -10.21 -7.37
N LEU A 120 22.18 -9.96 -7.40
CA LEU A 120 23.13 -10.77 -8.16
C LEU A 120 24.04 -11.54 -7.20
N ARG A 121 24.19 -12.84 -7.46
CA ARG A 121 25.26 -13.68 -6.91
C ARG A 121 26.16 -14.09 -8.08
N GLY A 122 27.28 -13.38 -8.24
CA GLY A 122 28.09 -13.47 -9.46
C GLY A 122 27.31 -12.92 -10.67
N ARG A 123 27.08 -13.77 -11.68
CA ARG A 123 26.25 -13.43 -12.86
C ARG A 123 24.81 -13.94 -12.75
N THR A 124 24.49 -14.67 -11.68
CA THR A 124 23.18 -15.29 -11.50
C THR A 124 22.27 -14.37 -10.72
N ARG A 125 21.05 -14.20 -11.22
CA ARG A 125 19.99 -13.45 -10.55
C ARG A 125 19.34 -14.32 -9.49
N VAL A 126 19.31 -13.85 -8.24
CA VAL A 126 18.78 -14.59 -7.10
C VAL A 126 17.80 -13.73 -6.31
N PRO A 127 16.70 -14.29 -5.79
CA PRO A 127 15.79 -13.55 -4.94
C PRO A 127 16.45 -13.30 -3.58
N GLN A 128 16.32 -12.08 -3.06
CA GLN A 128 16.92 -11.65 -1.78
C GLN A 128 15.89 -11.39 -0.69
N ALA A 129 14.67 -11.04 -1.08
CA ALA A 129 13.57 -10.81 -0.16
C ALA A 129 12.26 -11.00 -0.91
N LEU A 130 11.33 -11.69 -0.26
CA LEU A 130 9.96 -11.82 -0.70
C LEU A 130 9.12 -10.77 0.02
N PHE A 131 8.25 -10.12 -0.72
CA PHE A 131 7.27 -9.19 -0.22
C PHE A 131 5.89 -9.70 -0.57
N ARG A 132 4.90 -9.35 0.25
CA ARG A 132 3.51 -9.63 -0.07
C ARG A 132 2.62 -8.44 0.27
N ARG A 133 1.58 -8.26 -0.53
CA ARG A 133 0.41 -7.49 -0.19
C ARG A 133 -0.73 -8.45 0.09
N ARG A 134 -1.30 -8.39 1.30
CA ARG A 134 -2.54 -9.08 1.66
C ARG A 134 -3.64 -8.06 1.82
N VAL A 135 -4.87 -8.48 1.53
CA VAL A 135 -6.03 -7.73 1.98
C VAL A 135 -6.90 -8.66 2.82
N ILE A 136 -7.03 -8.32 4.10
CA ILE A 136 -7.75 -9.11 5.11
C ILE A 136 -8.82 -8.19 5.66
N ASP A 137 -10.09 -8.57 5.51
CA ASP A 137 -11.24 -7.78 5.96
C ASP A 137 -11.19 -6.30 5.47
N GLY A 138 -10.73 -6.10 4.23
CA GLY A 138 -10.57 -4.77 3.62
C GLY A 138 -9.31 -4.01 4.05
N VAL A 139 -8.52 -4.54 4.99
CA VAL A 139 -7.27 -3.96 5.46
C VAL A 139 -6.10 -4.42 4.60
N VAL A 140 -5.48 -3.49 3.88
CA VAL A 140 -4.26 -3.76 3.12
C VAL A 140 -3.08 -3.87 4.08
N THR A 141 -2.40 -5.02 4.05
CA THR A 141 -1.21 -5.30 4.85
C THR A 141 -0.05 -5.65 3.93
N ASP A 142 1.01 -4.85 3.98
CA ASP A 142 2.23 -5.07 3.23
C ASP A 142 3.33 -5.61 4.16
N GLU A 143 3.93 -6.73 3.77
CA GLU A 143 4.90 -7.46 4.58
C GLU A 143 6.11 -7.89 3.74
N VAL A 144 7.22 -8.16 4.44
CA VAL A 144 8.48 -8.63 3.87
C VAL A 144 9.01 -9.83 4.65
N LEU A 145 9.55 -10.80 3.92
CA LEU A 145 10.26 -11.99 4.38
C LEU A 145 11.67 -11.96 3.78
N ARG A 146 12.70 -11.90 4.64
CA ARG A 146 14.11 -11.82 4.21
C ARG A 146 14.88 -13.13 4.46
N ASP A 147 14.84 -13.64 5.69
CA ASP A 147 15.56 -14.87 6.11
C ASP A 147 15.03 -15.45 7.43
N LEU A 148 14.12 -14.75 8.11
CA LEU A 148 13.80 -15.05 9.52
C LEU A 148 12.59 -15.99 9.71
N ASP A 149 12.14 -16.69 8.66
CA ASP A 149 10.88 -17.47 8.61
C ASP A 149 9.66 -16.73 9.20
N GLN A 150 9.75 -15.41 9.24
CA GLN A 150 8.78 -14.51 9.85
C GLN A 150 8.58 -13.33 8.92
N TRP A 151 7.32 -13.08 8.63
CA TRP A 151 6.89 -11.89 7.92
C TRP A 151 6.97 -10.69 8.86
N ALA A 152 7.65 -9.64 8.40
CA ALA A 152 7.73 -8.36 9.09
C ALA A 152 6.96 -7.29 8.29
N PRO A 153 6.45 -6.22 8.92
CA PRO A 153 5.83 -5.11 8.21
C PRO A 153 6.78 -4.48 7.18
N ASP A 154 6.29 -4.14 5.99
CA ASP A 154 7.05 -3.38 4.99
C ASP A 154 7.06 -1.89 5.34
N LEU A 155 7.86 -1.53 6.34
CA LEU A 155 7.95 -0.16 6.86
C LEU A 155 8.40 0.88 5.82
N LYS A 156 9.05 0.44 4.75
CA LYS A 156 9.57 1.31 3.69
C LYS A 156 8.57 1.51 2.55
N GLY A 157 7.39 0.90 2.61
CA GLY A 157 6.34 1.03 1.60
C GLY A 157 6.79 0.60 0.21
N LYS A 158 7.72 -0.37 0.10
CA LYS A 158 8.23 -0.86 -1.18
C LYS A 158 7.13 -1.55 -1.98
N VAL A 159 6.25 -2.30 -1.32
CA VAL A 159 5.10 -2.96 -1.96
C VAL A 159 4.11 -1.95 -2.49
N ALA A 160 3.78 -0.92 -1.69
CA ALA A 160 2.94 0.18 -2.13
C ALA A 160 3.52 0.88 -3.35
N ASN A 161 4.83 1.19 -3.32
CA ASN A 161 5.52 1.78 -4.46
C ASN A 161 5.52 0.85 -5.68
N ALA A 162 5.71 -0.46 -5.51
CA ALA A 162 5.69 -1.43 -6.60
C ALA A 162 4.32 -1.53 -7.28
N VAL A 163 3.25 -1.38 -6.52
CA VAL A 163 1.88 -1.38 -7.05
C VAL A 163 1.56 -0.08 -7.77
N ASP A 164 1.94 1.08 -7.21
CA ASP A 164 1.60 2.38 -7.78
C ASP A 164 2.56 2.79 -8.92
N ARG A 165 3.82 2.31 -8.90
CA ARG A 165 4.89 2.67 -9.84
C ARG A 165 5.70 1.44 -10.28
N PRO A 166 5.08 0.47 -10.97
CA PRO A 166 5.72 -0.81 -11.28
C PRO A 166 7.02 -0.68 -12.09
N THR A 167 7.13 0.35 -12.95
CA THR A 167 8.33 0.58 -13.78
C THR A 167 9.48 1.24 -13.04
N GLU A 168 9.23 1.90 -11.90
CA GLU A 168 10.24 2.58 -11.08
C GLU A 168 10.68 1.74 -9.88
N SER A 169 9.94 0.68 -9.58
CA SER A 169 10.19 -0.20 -8.45
C SER A 169 11.38 -1.12 -8.70
N ASP A 170 12.14 -1.38 -7.65
CA ASP A 170 13.15 -2.44 -7.61
C ASP A 170 12.56 -3.81 -7.28
N LEU A 171 11.25 -3.87 -7.00
CA LEU A 171 10.50 -5.09 -6.80
C LEU A 171 9.82 -5.54 -8.08
N GLU A 172 9.88 -6.84 -8.34
CA GLU A 172 9.14 -7.48 -9.41
C GLU A 172 8.01 -8.33 -8.85
N GLU A 173 6.82 -8.20 -9.43
CA GLU A 173 5.70 -9.08 -9.11
C GLU A 173 5.99 -10.50 -9.60
N ILE A 174 5.73 -11.49 -8.74
CA ILE A 174 5.96 -12.90 -9.02
C ILE A 174 4.69 -13.72 -8.75
N SER A 175 4.63 -14.91 -9.34
CA SER A 175 3.55 -15.86 -9.10
C SER A 175 3.56 -16.38 -7.65
N ALA A 176 2.40 -16.87 -7.19
CA ALA A 176 2.30 -17.55 -5.90
C ALA A 176 3.23 -18.79 -5.83
N ALA A 177 3.41 -19.51 -6.94
CA ALA A 177 4.32 -20.66 -7.01
C ALA A 177 5.78 -20.27 -6.74
N ARG A 178 6.26 -19.14 -7.30
CA ARG A 178 7.59 -18.62 -6.99
C ARG A 178 7.69 -18.10 -5.56
N ALA A 179 6.63 -17.52 -5.02
CA ALA A 179 6.60 -17.13 -3.61
C ALA A 179 6.74 -18.35 -2.68
N GLU A 180 6.06 -19.45 -2.97
CA GLU A 180 6.21 -20.73 -2.27
C GLU A 180 7.61 -21.32 -2.41
N GLU A 181 8.24 -21.19 -3.59
CA GLU A 181 9.63 -21.55 -3.78
C GLU A 181 10.57 -20.72 -2.88
N PHE A 182 10.37 -19.39 -2.81
CA PHE A 182 11.15 -18.54 -1.91
C PHE A 182 10.94 -18.88 -0.43
N MET A 183 9.71 -19.18 -0.02
CA MET A 183 9.44 -19.60 1.37
C MET A 183 10.18 -20.91 1.70
N ARG A 184 10.22 -21.88 0.77
CA ARG A 184 11.05 -23.09 0.91
C ARG A 184 12.55 -22.77 0.98
N MET A 185 13.02 -21.79 0.20
CA MET A 185 14.40 -21.32 0.23
C MET A 185 14.77 -20.73 1.60
N VAL A 186 13.91 -19.90 2.19
CA VAL A 186 14.10 -19.34 3.54
C VAL A 186 14.13 -20.44 4.60
N ALA A 187 13.15 -21.35 4.57
CA ALA A 187 13.06 -22.46 5.52
C ALA A 187 14.32 -23.34 5.52
N ASN A 188 14.91 -23.56 4.34
CA ASN A 188 16.12 -24.36 4.15
C ASN A 188 17.42 -23.54 4.17
N ARG A 189 17.33 -22.21 4.25
CA ARG A 189 18.45 -21.25 4.10
C ARG A 189 19.25 -21.44 2.80
N THR A 190 18.56 -21.79 1.72
CA THR A 190 19.12 -22.01 0.38
C THR A 190 18.67 -20.90 -0.56
N TYR A 191 19.52 -19.94 -0.87
CA TYR A 191 19.19 -18.77 -1.69
C TYR A 191 19.72 -18.88 -3.12
N ASP A 192 19.06 -19.71 -3.90
CA ASP A 192 19.39 -19.96 -5.30
C ASP A 192 18.41 -19.26 -6.25
N ALA A 193 18.71 -19.25 -7.54
CA ALA A 193 17.78 -18.72 -8.53
C ALA A 193 16.47 -19.51 -8.52
N PHE A 194 15.35 -18.84 -8.85
CA PHE A 194 14.09 -19.54 -9.05
C PHE A 194 14.22 -20.62 -10.12
N THR A 195 13.52 -21.72 -9.92
CA THR A 195 13.30 -22.72 -10.96
C THR A 195 12.50 -22.09 -12.12
N ALA A 196 12.78 -22.54 -13.34
CA ALA A 196 12.05 -22.08 -14.52
C ALA A 196 10.56 -22.52 -14.40
N GLU A 197 9.66 -21.62 -14.78
CA GLU A 197 8.22 -21.91 -14.87
C GLU A 197 7.88 -22.62 -16.18
#